data_AF-A0A811QWN8-F1
#
_entry.id   AF-A0A811QWN8-F1
#
_cell.length_a   1.000
_cell.length_b   1.000
_cell.length_c   1.000
_cell.angle_alpha   90.00
_cell.angle_beta   90.00
_cell.angle_gamma   90.00
#
_symmetry.space_group_name_H-M   'P 1'
#
loop_
_entity.id
_entity.type
_entity.pdbx_description
1 polymer ?
#
loop_
_entity_poly.entity_id
_entity_poly.type
_entity_poly.pdbx_seq_one_letter_code
_entity_poly.pdbx_strand_id
1 'polypeptide(L)'
;MVGAGVLSLPYAMAHLGWGPGLVALLVSWGITLYTLRLLIELHECVPGVRFNRLRDLGAHALGPRLGPWVVVPQQLIVQLGCDMVYMVTGGKCLQKFAESLCPRCGPLHQSYWICIFGSSQFLLSQLPNLDAITAVSFAAAAMSLCYSTISWAACVARGPVPGVSYAYKAGTAADSTFRVFSALGQVAFAFQTNLHHLIGSFSHQLNAPLPAQSRDERSGM
;
A
#
# COMPACT_ATOMS: atom_id res chain seq x y z
N MET A 1 3.41 7.27 -2.50
CA MET A 1 2.68 7.41 -1.22
C MET A 1 1.16 7.44 -1.35
N VAL A 2 0.56 7.72 -2.52
CA VAL A 2 -0.89 7.60 -2.71
C VAL A 2 -1.19 6.34 -3.50
N GLY A 3 -2.05 5.48 -2.96
CA GLY A 3 -2.41 4.18 -3.55
C GLY A 3 -3.78 3.71 -3.04
N ALA A 4 -4.25 2.54 -3.48
CA ALA A 4 -5.62 2.10 -3.18
C ALA A 4 -5.91 1.87 -1.69
N GLY A 5 -4.89 1.65 -0.86
CA GLY A 5 -5.06 1.58 0.59
C GLY A 5 -5.60 2.86 1.22
N VAL A 6 -5.39 4.02 0.61
CA VAL A 6 -5.97 5.29 1.10
C VAL A 6 -7.47 5.36 0.83
N LEU A 7 -7.95 4.69 -0.22
CA LEU A 7 -9.37 4.66 -0.60
C LEU A 7 -10.21 3.84 0.37
N SER A 8 -9.60 2.88 1.09
CA SER A 8 -10.30 2.08 2.09
C SER A 8 -10.30 2.72 3.49
N LEU A 9 -9.54 3.79 3.72
CA LEU A 9 -9.50 4.51 5.00
C LEU A 9 -10.88 5.09 5.41
N PRO A 10 -11.64 5.79 4.54
CA PRO A 10 -12.96 6.30 4.91
C PRO A 10 -13.93 5.18 5.30
N TYR A 11 -13.85 4.03 4.61
CA TYR A 11 -14.62 2.84 4.92
C TYR A 11 -14.23 2.26 6.28
N ALA A 12 -12.93 2.16 6.58
CA ALA A 12 -12.45 1.68 7.86
C ALA A 12 -12.87 2.62 9.02
N MET A 13 -12.75 3.94 8.84
CA MET A 13 -13.18 4.95 9.82
C MET A 13 -14.69 4.90 10.07
N ALA A 14 -15.50 4.64 9.05
CA ALA A 14 -16.95 4.50 9.20
C ALA A 14 -17.36 3.25 10.01
N HIS A 15 -16.51 2.23 10.07
CA HIS A 15 -16.79 0.98 10.80
C HIS A 15 -16.14 0.92 12.19
N LEU A 16 -14.95 1.50 12.39
CA LEU A 16 -14.29 1.58 13.71
C LEU A 16 -14.79 2.75 14.57
N GLY A 17 -15.40 3.76 13.94
CA GLY A 17 -15.68 5.05 14.58
C GLY A 17 -14.45 5.94 14.61
N TRP A 18 -14.66 7.24 14.85
CA TRP A 18 -13.59 8.26 14.81
C TRP A 18 -12.48 8.02 15.83
N GLY A 19 -12.83 7.67 17.08
CA GLY A 19 -11.85 7.44 18.14
C GLY A 19 -10.95 6.23 17.88
N PRO A 20 -11.51 5.00 17.83
CA PRO A 20 -10.71 3.79 17.59
C PRO A 20 -10.06 3.77 16.22
N GLY A 21 -10.69 4.36 15.20
CA GLY A 21 -10.09 4.57 13.89
C GLY A 21 -8.82 5.42 13.97
N LEU A 22 -8.88 6.59 14.62
CA LEU A 22 -7.71 7.46 14.78
C LEU A 22 -6.60 6.79 15.61
N VAL A 23 -6.95 6.08 16.69
CA VAL A 23 -5.98 5.31 17.48
C VAL A 23 -5.32 4.24 16.63
N ALA A 24 -6.08 3.48 15.83
CA ALA A 24 -5.53 2.46 14.95
C ALA A 24 -4.59 3.06 13.89
N LEU A 25 -4.91 4.24 13.34
CA LEU A 25 -4.01 4.96 12.42
C LEU A 25 -2.71 5.38 13.10
N LEU A 26 -2.78 5.95 14.30
CA LEU A 26 -1.60 6.39 15.05
C LEU A 26 -0.71 5.21 15.47
N VAL A 27 -1.33 4.12 15.93
CA VAL A 27 -0.61 2.89 16.28
C VAL A 27 0.06 2.30 15.03
N SER A 28 -0.65 2.20 13.91
CA SER A 28 -0.08 1.66 12.67
C SER A 28 1.05 2.53 12.13
N TRP A 29 0.92 3.86 12.24
CA TRP A 29 1.98 4.80 11.92
C TRP A 29 3.21 4.62 12.84
N GLY A 30 3.00 4.50 14.16
CA GLY A 30 4.08 4.24 15.12
C GLY A 30 4.82 2.92 14.86
N ILE A 31 4.08 1.85 14.58
CA ILE A 31 4.65 0.54 14.19
C ILE A 31 5.49 0.68 12.91
N THR A 32 5.02 1.47 11.94
CA THR A 32 5.77 1.70 10.68
C THR A 32 7.11 2.40 10.97
N LEU A 33 7.11 3.47 11.78
CA LEU A 33 8.34 4.16 12.18
C LEU A 33 9.28 3.26 12.99
N TYR A 34 8.74 2.48 13.91
CA TYR A 34 9.53 1.53 14.70
C TYR A 34 10.21 0.48 13.82
N THR A 35 9.47 -0.08 12.86
CA THR A 35 10.02 -1.08 11.91
C THR A 35 11.13 -0.48 11.05
N LEU A 36 11.00 0.78 10.63
CA LEU A 36 12.06 1.49 9.90
C LEU A 36 13.33 1.66 10.75
N ARG A 37 13.18 2.05 12.02
CA ARG A 37 14.32 2.18 12.95
C ARG A 37 15.04 0.84 13.11
N LEU A 38 14.28 -0.25 13.25
CA LEU A 38 14.81 -1.60 13.40
C LEU A 38 15.52 -2.08 12.13
N LEU A 39 14.99 -1.74 10.94
CA LEU A 39 15.62 -2.08 9.66
C LEU A 39 16.92 -1.33 9.44
N ILE A 40 17.00 -0.06 9.85
CA ILE A 40 18.22 0.76 9.76
C ILE A 40 19.31 0.15 10.66
N GLU A 41 18.99 -0.12 11.92
CA GLU A 41 19.94 -0.70 12.88
C GLU A 41 20.47 -2.07 12.41
N LEU A 42 19.59 -2.92 11.89
CA LEU A 42 19.94 -4.25 11.40
C LEU A 42 20.82 -4.20 10.14
N HIS A 43 20.75 -3.12 9.35
CA HIS A 43 21.60 -2.92 8.18
C HIS A 43 23.03 -2.49 8.54
N GLU A 44 23.24 -1.87 9.70
CA GLU A 44 24.56 -1.43 10.19
C GLU A 44 25.19 -2.39 11.22
N CYS A 45 24.50 -3.49 11.58
CA CYS A 45 24.94 -4.45 12.59
C CYS A 45 26.32 -5.09 12.34
N VAL A 46 26.82 -5.10 11.10
CA VAL A 46 28.15 -5.65 10.76
C VAL A 46 28.93 -4.67 9.90
N PRO A 47 30.08 -4.14 10.36
CA PRO A 47 30.94 -3.29 9.54
C PRO A 47 31.57 -4.12 8.40
N GLY A 48 31.23 -3.77 7.16
CA GLY A 48 31.90 -4.30 5.95
C GLY A 48 31.07 -5.19 5.02
N VAL A 49 29.80 -5.48 5.32
CA VAL A 49 28.93 -6.26 4.41
C VAL A 49 27.57 -5.57 4.24
N ARG A 50 27.21 -5.19 3.01
CA ARG A 50 25.98 -4.45 2.70
C ARG A 50 24.87 -5.43 2.31
N PHE A 51 23.91 -5.68 3.21
CA PHE A 51 22.80 -6.59 2.93
C PHE A 51 21.65 -5.85 2.25
N ASN A 52 21.57 -5.92 0.91
CA ASN A 52 20.58 -5.17 0.12
C ASN A 52 19.23 -5.88 -0.06
N ARG A 53 19.08 -7.12 0.42
CA ARG A 53 17.88 -7.94 0.22
C ARG A 53 17.34 -8.45 1.56
N LEU A 54 16.04 -8.25 1.80
CA LEU A 54 15.35 -8.65 3.04
C LEU A 54 15.51 -10.16 3.35
N ARG A 55 15.66 -10.98 2.30
CA ARG A 55 15.93 -12.42 2.37
C ARG A 55 17.33 -12.74 2.89
N ASP A 56 18.31 -11.91 2.58
CA ASP A 56 19.71 -12.09 3.00
C ASP A 56 19.92 -11.56 4.42
N LEU A 57 19.24 -10.46 4.79
CA LEU A 57 19.13 -9.98 6.18
C LEU A 57 18.44 -11.00 7.09
N GLY A 58 17.34 -11.61 6.61
CA GLY A 58 16.65 -12.68 7.33
C GLY A 58 17.54 -13.92 7.50
N ALA A 59 18.29 -14.30 6.46
CA ALA A 59 19.26 -15.40 6.54
C ALA A 59 20.41 -15.14 7.51
N HIS A 60 20.81 -13.87 7.68
CA HIS A 60 21.87 -13.50 8.63
C HIS A 60 21.35 -13.44 10.07
N ALA A 61 20.16 -12.86 10.31
CA ALA A 61 19.60 -12.67 11.65
C ALA A 61 18.88 -13.90 12.23
N LEU A 62 18.20 -14.70 11.39
CA LEU A 62 17.49 -15.93 11.81
C LEU A 62 18.21 -17.23 11.39
N GLY A 63 19.40 -17.12 10.79
CA GLY A 63 20.20 -18.24 10.35
C GLY A 63 19.93 -18.67 8.88
N PRO A 64 20.91 -19.34 8.25
CA PRO A 64 21.02 -19.48 6.79
C PRO A 64 19.91 -20.32 6.13
N ARG A 65 19.10 -21.05 6.90
CA ARG A 65 17.99 -21.87 6.39
C ARG A 65 16.61 -21.41 6.84
N LEU A 66 16.46 -20.87 8.06
CA LEU A 66 15.17 -20.51 8.63
C LEU A 66 14.70 -19.10 8.22
N GLY A 67 15.63 -18.14 8.13
CA GLY A 67 15.31 -16.77 7.73
C GLY A 67 14.61 -16.66 6.36
N PRO A 68 15.18 -17.23 5.29
CA PRO A 68 14.53 -17.24 3.98
C PRO A 68 13.21 -18.00 3.97
N TRP A 69 13.08 -19.07 4.76
CA TRP A 69 11.90 -19.93 4.79
C TRP A 69 10.70 -19.29 5.49
N VAL A 70 10.92 -18.34 6.41
CA VAL A 70 9.83 -17.63 7.10
C VAL A 70 9.48 -16.33 6.37
N VAL A 71 10.49 -15.57 5.92
CA VAL A 71 10.27 -14.24 5.33
C VAL A 71 9.68 -14.33 3.92
N VAL A 72 10.12 -15.28 3.10
CA VAL A 72 9.65 -15.41 1.70
C VAL A 72 8.18 -15.78 1.58
N PRO A 73 7.64 -16.80 2.29
CA PRO A 73 6.22 -17.12 2.18
C PRO A 73 5.33 -15.99 2.70
N GLN A 74 5.73 -15.32 3.78
CA GLN A 74 4.98 -14.16 4.29
C GLN A 74 4.92 -13.03 3.25
N GLN A 75 6.03 -12.70 2.60
CA GLN A 75 6.07 -11.70 1.54
C GLN A 75 5.19 -12.10 0.34
N LEU A 76 5.23 -13.38 -0.05
CA LEU A 76 4.46 -13.90 -1.19
C LEU A 76 2.95 -13.86 -0.91
N ILE A 77 2.53 -14.28 0.28
CA ILE A 77 1.11 -14.26 0.68
C ILE A 77 0.57 -12.84 0.66
N VAL A 78 1.32 -11.89 1.22
CA VAL A 78 0.92 -10.47 1.23
C VAL A 78 0.86 -9.91 -0.18
N GLN A 79 1.86 -10.19 -1.04
CA GLN A 79 1.89 -9.68 -2.42
C GLN A 79 0.71 -10.23 -3.24
N LEU A 80 0.51 -11.55 -3.24
CA LEU A 80 -0.60 -12.19 -3.97
C LEU A 80 -1.96 -11.71 -3.45
N GLY A 81 -2.10 -11.55 -2.14
CA GLY A 81 -3.31 -11.01 -1.53
C GLY A 81 -3.60 -9.58 -1.99
N CYS A 82 -2.57 -8.72 -2.04
CA CYS A 82 -2.69 -7.37 -2.59
C CYS A 82 -3.18 -7.40 -4.04
N ASP A 83 -2.52 -8.18 -4.88
CA ASP A 83 -2.81 -8.25 -6.32
C ASP A 83 -4.26 -8.71 -6.57
N MET A 84 -4.74 -9.70 -5.82
CA MET A 84 -6.14 -10.13 -5.87
C MET A 84 -7.12 -9.02 -5.48
N VAL A 85 -6.85 -8.28 -4.40
CA VAL A 85 -7.71 -7.17 -3.95
C VAL A 85 -7.75 -6.06 -5.01
N TYR A 86 -6.61 -5.73 -5.61
CA TYR A 86 -6.53 -4.76 -6.70
C TYR A 86 -7.33 -5.20 -7.93
N MET A 87 -7.26 -6.48 -8.33
CA MET A 87 -8.04 -7.01 -9.46
C MET A 87 -9.53 -6.89 -9.22
N VAL A 88 -10.00 -7.34 -8.05
CA VAL A 88 -11.43 -7.32 -7.70
C VAL A 88 -11.96 -5.90 -7.60
N THR A 89 -11.17 -5.00 -7.01
CA THR A 89 -11.57 -3.60 -6.84
C THR A 89 -11.61 -2.88 -8.19
N GLY A 90 -10.60 -3.10 -9.05
CA GLY A 90 -10.58 -2.55 -10.41
C GLY A 90 -11.76 -3.02 -11.26
N GLY A 91 -12.09 -4.31 -11.21
CA GLY A 91 -13.27 -4.86 -11.90
C GLY A 91 -14.59 -4.25 -11.41
N LYS A 92 -14.76 -4.03 -10.10
CA LYS A 92 -15.93 -3.35 -9.54
C LYS A 92 -16.03 -1.89 -9.98
N CYS A 93 -14.91 -1.18 -10.03
CA CYS A 93 -14.87 0.20 -10.54
C CYS A 93 -15.28 0.27 -12.01
N LEU A 94 -14.77 -0.65 -12.84
CA LEU A 94 -15.10 -0.73 -14.26
C LEU A 94 -16.57 -1.06 -14.49
N GLN A 95 -17.14 -1.97 -13.71
CA GLN A 95 -18.58 -2.26 -13.72
C GLN A 95 -19.40 -0.99 -13.44
N LYS A 96 -19.06 -0.24 -12.38
CA LYS A 96 -19.78 0.98 -12.02
C LYS A 96 -19.67 2.07 -13.09
N PHE A 97 -18.52 2.17 -13.73
CA PHE A 97 -18.31 3.07 -14.85
C PHE A 97 -19.17 2.68 -16.06
N ALA A 98 -19.22 1.39 -16.41
CA ALA A 98 -20.06 0.90 -17.50
C ALA A 98 -21.56 1.10 -17.22
N GLU A 99 -22.01 0.84 -15.99
CA GLU A 99 -23.38 1.11 -15.54
C GLU A 99 -23.74 2.61 -15.65
N SER A 100 -22.78 3.51 -15.39
CA SER A 100 -22.99 4.95 -15.51
C SER A 100 -23.13 5.43 -16.97
N LEU A 101 -22.45 4.77 -17.92
CA LEU A 101 -22.50 5.10 -19.35
C LEU A 101 -23.71 4.47 -20.06
N CYS A 102 -24.14 3.29 -19.64
CA CYS A 102 -25.32 2.62 -20.19
C CYS A 102 -26.24 2.10 -19.08
N PRO A 103 -27.18 2.94 -18.57
CA PRO A 103 -28.10 2.56 -17.51
C PRO A 103 -29.10 1.45 -17.91
N ARG A 104 -29.23 1.16 -19.22
CA ARG A 104 -30.18 0.19 -19.79
C ARG A 104 -29.51 -1.07 -20.34
N CYS A 105 -28.19 -1.18 -20.27
CA CYS A 105 -27.49 -2.39 -20.67
C CYS A 105 -27.66 -3.45 -19.57
N GLY A 106 -28.00 -4.68 -19.95
CA GLY A 106 -28.28 -5.76 -19.00
C GLY A 106 -27.10 -6.01 -18.04
N PRO A 107 -27.37 -6.41 -16.79
CA PRO A 107 -26.32 -6.60 -15.79
C PRO A 107 -25.42 -7.78 -16.19
N LEU A 108 -24.18 -7.49 -16.55
CA LEU A 108 -23.14 -8.51 -16.71
C LEU A 108 -22.64 -8.99 -15.34
N HIS A 109 -22.29 -10.27 -15.25
CA HIS A 109 -21.74 -10.85 -14.02
C HIS A 109 -20.41 -10.18 -13.66
N GLN A 110 -20.21 -9.85 -12.37
CA GLN A 110 -19.02 -9.15 -11.87
C GLN A 110 -17.70 -9.84 -12.28
N SER A 111 -17.70 -11.17 -12.39
CA SER A 111 -16.52 -11.95 -12.81
C SER A 111 -16.00 -11.56 -14.19
N TYR A 112 -16.89 -11.22 -15.14
CA TYR A 112 -16.45 -10.82 -16.49
C TYR A 112 -15.72 -9.48 -16.47
N TRP A 113 -16.19 -8.51 -15.66
CA TRP A 113 -15.52 -7.22 -15.49
C TRP A 113 -14.14 -7.36 -14.86
N ILE A 114 -13.97 -8.28 -13.91
CA ILE A 114 -12.67 -8.59 -13.31
C ILE A 114 -11.72 -9.20 -14.35
N CYS A 115 -12.19 -10.14 -15.18
CA CYS A 115 -11.39 -10.73 -16.25
C CYS A 115 -10.97 -9.70 -17.30
N ILE A 116 -11.87 -8.80 -17.71
CA ILE A 116 -11.55 -7.72 -18.66
C ILE A 116 -10.46 -6.81 -18.08
N PHE A 117 -10.60 -6.40 -16.82
CA PHE A 117 -9.60 -5.59 -16.13
C PHE A 117 -8.25 -6.33 -16.02
N GLY A 118 -8.24 -7.60 -15.61
CA GLY A 118 -7.03 -8.42 -15.54
C GLY A 118 -6.32 -8.58 -16.88
N SER A 119 -7.07 -8.83 -17.96
CA SER A 119 -6.51 -8.92 -19.32
C SER A 119 -5.85 -7.61 -19.75
N SER A 120 -6.46 -6.46 -19.45
CA SER A 120 -5.86 -5.16 -19.77
C SER A 120 -4.53 -4.92 -19.03
N GLN A 121 -4.45 -5.34 -17.76
CA GLN A 121 -3.22 -5.26 -16.99
C GLN A 121 -2.15 -6.23 -17.47
N PHE A 122 -2.54 -7.43 -17.91
CA PHE A 122 -1.63 -8.39 -18.51
C PHE A 122 -0.99 -7.81 -19.78
N LEU A 123 -1.78 -7.16 -20.65
CA LEU A 123 -1.27 -6.47 -21.83
C LEU A 123 -0.33 -5.32 -21.47
N LEU A 124 -0.66 -4.51 -20.46
CA LEU A 124 0.21 -3.46 -19.93
C LEU A 124 1.53 -4.04 -19.40
N SER A 125 1.52 -5.23 -18.79
CA SER A 125 2.72 -5.93 -18.32
C SER A 125 3.61 -6.45 -19.45
N GLN A 126 3.10 -6.57 -20.67
CA GLN A 126 3.89 -6.97 -21.84
C GLN A 126 4.67 -5.80 -22.47
N LEU A 127 4.56 -4.57 -21.95
CA LEU A 127 5.28 -3.40 -22.44
C LEU A 127 6.62 -3.25 -21.67
N PRO A 128 7.79 -3.53 -22.29
CA PRO A 128 9.10 -3.48 -21.62
C PRO A 128 9.76 -2.09 -21.64
N ASN A 129 9.09 -1.06 -22.18
CA ASN A 129 9.70 0.26 -22.37
C ASN A 129 9.70 1.07 -21.07
N LEU A 130 10.87 1.57 -20.67
CA LEU A 130 11.05 2.45 -19.50
C LEU A 130 10.19 3.72 -19.59
N ASP A 131 9.92 4.21 -20.81
CA ASP A 131 9.01 5.35 -21.07
C ASP A 131 7.53 5.04 -20.79
N ALA A 132 7.12 3.77 -20.90
CA ALA A 132 5.75 3.38 -20.55
C ALA A 132 5.55 3.37 -19.03
N ILE A 133 6.59 2.98 -18.28
CA ILE A 133 6.55 2.96 -16.80
C ILE A 133 6.47 4.38 -16.24
N THR A 134 7.22 5.33 -16.82
CA THR A 134 7.13 6.75 -16.42
C THR A 134 5.77 7.36 -16.76
N ALA A 135 5.21 7.04 -17.93
CA ALA A 135 3.86 7.48 -18.31
C ALA A 135 2.76 6.92 -17.39
N VAL A 136 2.84 5.63 -17.03
CA VAL A 136 1.91 5.00 -16.08
C VAL A 136 2.05 5.61 -14.69
N SER A 137 3.26 5.89 -14.22
CA SER A 137 3.51 6.56 -12.95
C SER A 137 2.95 7.99 -12.94
N PHE A 138 3.14 8.74 -14.02
CA PHE A 138 2.56 10.09 -14.17
C PHE A 138 1.03 10.05 -14.16
N ALA A 139 0.42 9.12 -14.89
CA ALA A 139 -1.02 8.91 -14.88
C ALA A 139 -1.55 8.54 -13.48
N ALA A 140 -0.83 7.66 -12.75
CA ALA A 140 -1.18 7.30 -11.38
C ALA A 140 -1.09 8.51 -10.42
N ALA A 141 -0.05 9.35 -10.56
CA ALA A 141 0.11 10.57 -9.80
C ALA A 141 -1.03 11.58 -10.09
N ALA A 142 -1.36 11.78 -11.37
CA ALA A 142 -2.46 12.65 -11.79
C ALA A 142 -3.82 12.16 -11.24
N MET A 143 -4.11 10.85 -11.34
CA MET A 143 -5.33 10.25 -10.78
C MET A 143 -5.40 10.40 -9.26
N SER A 144 -4.28 10.25 -8.56
CA SER A 144 -4.18 10.49 -7.12
C SER A 144 -4.52 11.94 -6.76
N LEU A 145 -3.97 12.91 -7.51
CA LEU A 145 -4.29 14.33 -7.30
C LEU A 145 -5.76 14.61 -7.56
N CYS A 146 -6.33 14.12 -8.67
CA CYS A 146 -7.75 14.25 -8.97
C CYS A 146 -8.64 13.65 -7.88
N TYR A 147 -8.30 12.48 -7.35
CA TYR A 147 -9.10 11.86 -6.30
C TYR A 147 -9.04 12.66 -5.00
N SER A 148 -7.86 13.14 -4.62
CA SER A 148 -7.69 14.01 -3.46
C SER A 148 -8.46 15.31 -3.62
N THR A 149 -8.39 15.96 -4.79
CA THR A 149 -9.11 17.20 -5.06
C THR A 149 -10.61 17.03 -5.02
N ILE A 150 -11.14 15.97 -5.64
CA ILE A 150 -12.57 15.64 -5.57
C ILE A 150 -12.99 15.37 -4.12
N SER A 151 -12.18 14.63 -3.34
CA SER A 151 -12.50 14.29 -1.96
C SER A 151 -12.68 15.52 -1.08
N TRP A 152 -11.71 16.44 -1.05
CA TRP A 152 -11.84 17.63 -0.21
C TRP A 152 -12.84 18.64 -0.79
N ALA A 153 -12.90 18.80 -2.12
CA ALA A 153 -13.86 19.70 -2.76
C ALA A 153 -15.32 19.25 -2.51
N ALA A 154 -15.60 17.94 -2.55
CA ALA A 154 -16.92 17.40 -2.22
C ALA A 154 -17.28 17.61 -0.75
N CYS A 155 -16.32 17.49 0.18
CA CYS A 155 -16.53 17.78 1.59
C CYS A 155 -16.89 19.26 1.82
N VAL A 156 -16.18 20.18 1.17
CA VAL A 156 -16.46 21.63 1.27
C VAL A 156 -17.81 21.97 0.64
N ALA A 157 -18.12 21.42 -0.53
CA ALA A 157 -19.36 21.71 -1.27
C ALA A 157 -20.62 21.20 -0.55
N ARG A 158 -20.56 20.07 0.15
CA ARG A 158 -21.70 19.54 0.92
C ARG A 158 -21.90 20.19 2.28
N GLY A 159 -20.83 20.76 2.86
CA GLY A 159 -20.87 21.34 4.20
C GLY A 159 -21.17 20.31 5.31
N PRO A 160 -21.32 20.77 6.56
CA PRO A 160 -21.66 19.91 7.69
C PRO A 160 -23.08 19.35 7.51
N VAL A 161 -23.20 18.04 7.36
CA VAL A 161 -24.52 17.38 7.26
C VAL A 161 -25.15 17.31 8.66
N PRO A 162 -26.32 17.91 8.90
CA PRO A 162 -27.00 17.80 10.19
C PRO A 162 -27.58 16.39 10.38
N GLY A 163 -27.40 15.80 11.57
CA GLY A 163 -27.99 14.49 11.93
C GLY A 163 -27.13 13.26 11.61
N VAL A 164 -25.83 13.41 11.32
CA VAL A 164 -24.94 12.26 11.13
C VAL A 164 -24.67 11.59 12.48
N SER A 165 -25.27 10.41 12.67
CA SER A 165 -24.93 9.55 13.80
C SER A 165 -23.59 8.87 13.51
N TYR A 166 -22.54 9.27 14.22
CA TYR A 166 -21.23 8.60 14.23
C TYR A 166 -21.23 7.35 15.13
N ALA A 167 -22.40 6.90 15.59
CA ALA A 167 -22.54 5.67 16.35
C ALA A 167 -22.29 4.44 15.46
N TYR A 168 -21.87 3.34 16.09
CA TYR A 168 -21.69 2.06 15.40
C TYR A 168 -22.97 1.65 14.68
N LYS A 169 -22.85 1.23 13.41
CA LYS A 169 -23.99 0.66 12.68
C LYS A 169 -24.52 -0.54 13.45
N ALA A 170 -25.79 -0.49 13.84
CA ALA A 170 -26.46 -1.59 14.50
C ALA A 170 -26.43 -2.86 13.63
N GLY A 171 -26.00 -3.97 14.22
CA GLY A 171 -25.90 -5.27 13.58
C GLY A 171 -25.63 -6.34 14.64
N THR A 172 -25.73 -7.60 14.27
CA THR A 172 -25.43 -8.73 15.16
C THR A 172 -23.98 -8.63 15.66
N ALA A 173 -23.72 -9.00 16.93
CA ALA A 173 -22.37 -8.89 17.53
C ALA A 173 -21.27 -9.56 16.68
N ALA A 174 -21.59 -10.66 16.00
CA ALA A 174 -20.68 -11.34 15.07
C ALA A 174 -20.37 -10.52 13.80
N ASP A 175 -21.38 -9.88 13.18
CA ASP A 175 -21.20 -9.04 11.99
C ASP A 175 -20.39 -7.78 12.33
N SER A 176 -20.67 -7.18 13.50
CA SER A 176 -19.90 -6.02 13.98
C SER A 176 -18.42 -6.38 14.19
N THR A 177 -18.15 -7.51 14.83
CA THR A 177 -16.78 -8.00 15.07
C THR A 177 -16.04 -8.27 13.76
N PHE A 178 -16.69 -8.94 12.80
CA PHE A 178 -16.10 -9.23 11.49
C PHE A 178 -15.80 -7.96 10.69
N ARG A 179 -16.66 -6.95 10.78
CA ARG A 179 -16.45 -5.63 10.15
C ARG A 179 -15.28 -4.87 10.77
N VAL A 180 -15.14 -4.92 12.10
CA VAL A 180 -13.99 -4.31 12.80
C VAL A 180 -12.68 -4.99 12.37
N PHE A 181 -12.62 -6.32 12.35
CA PHE A 181 -11.44 -7.04 11.87
C PHE A 181 -11.12 -6.75 10.41
N SER A 182 -12.15 -6.72 9.55
CA SER A 182 -11.98 -6.36 8.14
C SER A 182 -11.43 -4.95 7.98
N ALA A 183 -11.93 -3.99 8.76
CA ALA A 183 -11.49 -2.61 8.71
C ALA A 183 -10.08 -2.41 9.31
N LEU A 184 -9.72 -3.14 10.37
CA LEU A 184 -8.33 -3.20 10.85
C LEU A 184 -7.38 -3.79 9.79
N GLY A 185 -7.81 -4.81 9.07
CA GLY A 185 -7.07 -5.36 7.93
C GLY A 185 -6.86 -4.34 6.81
N GLN A 186 -7.87 -3.52 6.50
CA GLN A 186 -7.76 -2.43 5.52
C GLN A 186 -6.79 -1.33 5.98
N VAL A 187 -6.81 -0.97 7.26
CA VAL A 187 -5.82 -0.03 7.85
C VAL A 187 -4.41 -0.62 7.72
N ALA A 188 -4.21 -1.88 8.12
CA ALA A 188 -2.91 -2.53 8.02
C ALA A 188 -2.41 -2.58 6.57
N PHE A 189 -3.28 -2.86 5.60
CA PHE A 189 -2.96 -2.83 4.17
C PHE A 189 -2.54 -1.42 3.68
N ALA A 190 -3.21 -0.38 4.16
CA ALA A 190 -2.86 1.00 3.82
C ALA A 190 -1.43 1.35 4.24
N PHE A 191 -0.99 0.91 5.43
CA PHE A 191 0.36 1.17 5.93
C PHE A 191 1.43 0.22 5.37
N GLN A 192 1.07 -0.98 4.92
CA GLN A 192 1.99 -1.93 4.26
C GLN A 192 2.68 -1.31 3.03
N THR A 193 1.96 -0.49 2.27
CA THR A 193 2.50 0.19 1.07
C THR A 193 3.69 1.10 1.43
N ASN A 194 3.67 1.71 2.61
CA ASN A 194 4.77 2.55 3.08
C ASN A 194 6.01 1.72 3.36
N LEU A 195 5.87 0.56 4.00
CA LEU A 195 7.00 -0.31 4.32
C LEU A 195 7.69 -0.82 3.05
N HIS A 196 6.94 -1.30 2.06
CA HIS A 196 7.53 -1.85 0.82
C HIS A 196 8.19 -0.76 -0.05
N HIS A 197 7.55 0.40 -0.22
CA HIS A 197 8.12 1.51 -0.99
C HIS A 197 9.34 2.12 -0.30
N LEU A 198 9.33 2.23 1.03
CA LEU A 198 10.49 2.71 1.78
C LEU A 198 11.64 1.72 1.76
N ILE A 199 11.40 0.41 1.84
CA ILE A 199 12.45 -0.62 1.66
C ILE A 199 13.08 -0.52 0.26
N GLY A 200 12.25 -0.34 -0.79
CA GLY A 200 12.74 -0.17 -2.17
C GLY A 200 13.50 1.14 -2.39
N SER A 201 13.07 2.24 -1.77
CA SER A 201 13.76 3.52 -1.83
C SER A 201 15.05 3.53 -1.01
N PHE A 202 15.04 2.91 0.18
CA PHE A 202 16.24 2.70 0.99
C PHE A 202 17.26 1.82 0.28
N SER A 203 16.85 0.71 -0.34
CA SER A 203 17.77 -0.14 -1.11
C SER A 203 18.35 0.58 -2.33
N HIS A 204 17.61 1.51 -2.94
CA HIS A 204 18.13 2.35 -4.03
C HIS A 204 19.11 3.43 -3.54
N GLN A 205 18.82 4.09 -2.42
CA GLN A 205 19.72 5.06 -1.77
C GLN A 205 20.99 4.36 -1.24
N LEU A 206 20.86 3.12 -0.77
CA LEU A 206 21.94 2.23 -0.38
C LEU A 206 22.56 1.46 -1.55
N ASN A 207 22.17 1.71 -2.80
CA ASN A 207 22.92 1.25 -3.97
C ASN A 207 23.62 2.40 -4.70
N ALA A 208 23.47 3.63 -4.18
CA ALA A 208 24.34 4.73 -4.56
C ALA A 208 25.79 4.38 -4.15
N PRO A 209 26.78 4.63 -5.02
CA PRO A 209 28.18 4.52 -4.64
C PRO A 209 28.41 5.43 -3.44
N LEU A 210 29.10 4.90 -2.42
CA LEU A 210 29.52 5.71 -1.28
C LEU A 210 30.22 6.97 -1.81
N PRO A 211 29.88 8.19 -1.33
CA PRO A 211 30.77 9.32 -1.57
C PRO A 211 32.12 8.90 -1.02
N ALA A 212 33.14 8.93 -1.89
CA ALA A 212 34.50 8.59 -1.52
C ALA A 212 34.83 9.35 -0.23
N GLN A 213 35.08 8.61 0.85
CA GLN A 213 35.61 9.19 2.07
C GLN A 213 36.89 9.90 1.65
N SER A 214 36.88 11.23 1.68
CA SER A 214 38.02 12.05 1.33
C SER A 214 39.19 11.60 2.17
N ARG A 215 40.18 10.98 1.50
CA ARG A 215 41.46 10.60 2.08
C ARG A 215 42.13 11.90 2.54
N ASP A 216 41.95 12.15 3.83
CA ASP A 216 42.80 12.83 4.81
C ASP A 216 43.98 13.66 4.26
N GLU A 217 44.00 14.91 4.71
CA GLU A 217 45.05 15.92 4.60
C GLU A 217 46.37 15.48 5.25
N ARG A 218 47.13 14.56 4.67
CA ARG A 218 48.50 14.29 5.14
C ARG A 218 49.47 13.84 4.04
N SER A 219 49.93 14.81 3.24
CA SER A 219 51.25 14.78 2.59
C SER A 219 51.65 16.19 2.14
N GLY A 220 51.64 17.13 3.08
CA GLY A 220 52.40 18.37 2.98
C GLY A 220 53.53 18.31 3.98
N MET A 221 54.67 17.77 3.56
CA MET A 221 56.01 18.00 4.11
C MET A 221 57.03 17.53 3.08
#